data_AF-A0A659QNJ2-F1
#
_entry.id   AF-A0A659QNJ2-F1
#
_cell.length_a   1.000
_cell.length_b   1.000
_cell.length_c   1.000
_cell.angle_alpha   90.00
_cell.angle_beta   90.00
_cell.angle_gamma   90.00
#
_symmetry.space_group_name_H-M   'P 1'
#
loop_
_entity.id
_entity.type
_entity.pdbx_description
1 polymer ?
#
loop_
_entity_poly.entity_id
_entity_poly.type
_entity_poly.pdbx_seq_one_letter_code
_entity_poly.pdbx_strand_id
1 'polypeptide(L)'
;MKVKPLAAGILFTLPFWACAKDVTIIYTNDLHAHVEPYKVPWIADGKRDIGGWANITTLVKQEKAKNKATWFFDAGDYFTGPYISSLTKGKAIIDILNTMQYDAATIGNHEFDHGWDNTLLQLSRAKFPIVQGNIFYEDSSKSFWDKPYTIVEKDGVKIGVIGLHGVFAFNDTVSAATRVGIEARDEIKWLQRYIDELKGKVDLTVALIHEGTPARQSSMGNTDVRRALDNDGLLYTAAAA
;
A
#
# COMPACT_ATOMS: atom_id res chain seq x y z
N MET A 1 26.10 -43.19 61.18
CA MET A 1 24.94 -42.75 60.36
C MET A 1 25.38 -41.58 59.49
N LYS A 2 25.35 -41.73 58.15
CA LYS A 2 25.71 -40.66 57.20
C LYS A 2 24.45 -39.87 56.84
N VAL A 3 24.41 -38.58 57.17
CA VAL A 3 23.31 -37.67 56.80
C VAL A 3 23.63 -37.08 55.42
N LYS A 4 22.78 -37.32 54.43
CA LYS A 4 22.88 -36.67 53.10
C LYS A 4 22.09 -35.36 53.15
N PRO A 5 22.64 -34.23 52.68
CA PRO A 5 21.87 -33.00 52.55
C PRO A 5 20.98 -33.12 51.30
N LEU A 6 19.69 -32.89 51.48
CA LEU A 6 18.72 -32.80 50.39
C LEU A 6 18.81 -31.36 49.84
N ALA A 7 19.37 -31.19 48.64
CA ALA A 7 19.36 -29.91 47.95
C ALA A 7 17.96 -29.69 47.36
N ALA A 8 17.16 -28.80 47.96
CA ALA A 8 15.90 -28.35 47.39
C ALA A 8 16.19 -27.34 46.28
N GLY A 9 16.05 -27.77 45.02
CA GLY A 9 16.10 -26.87 43.88
C GLY A 9 14.81 -26.04 43.80
N ILE A 10 14.91 -24.73 44.03
CA ILE A 10 13.83 -23.78 43.77
C ILE A 10 13.76 -23.58 42.26
N LEU A 11 12.73 -24.14 41.63
CA LEU A 11 12.40 -23.89 40.23
C LEU A 11 11.77 -22.49 40.16
N PHE A 12 12.55 -21.49 39.75
CA PHE A 12 12.01 -20.16 39.43
C PHE A 12 11.19 -20.28 38.13
N THR A 13 9.88 -20.45 38.25
CA THR A 13 8.96 -20.24 37.13
C THR A 13 8.86 -18.75 36.88
N LEU A 14 9.67 -18.22 35.95
CA LEU A 14 9.49 -16.85 35.47
C LEU A 14 8.09 -16.75 34.85
N PRO A 15 7.24 -15.81 35.28
CA PRO A 15 5.96 -15.61 34.64
C PRO A 15 6.23 -15.12 33.21
N PHE A 16 5.84 -15.93 32.23
CA PHE A 16 5.74 -15.49 30.84
C PHE A 16 4.63 -14.44 30.78
N TRP A 17 5.01 -13.17 30.91
CA TRP A 17 4.10 -12.08 30.59
C TRP A 17 3.92 -12.09 29.08
N ALA A 18 2.75 -12.56 28.62
CA ALA A 18 2.33 -12.37 27.25
C ALA A 18 2.17 -10.85 27.03
N CYS A 19 3.18 -10.25 26.41
CA CYS A 19 3.16 -8.83 26.09
C CYS A 19 2.35 -8.65 24.81
N ALA A 20 1.06 -8.34 24.93
CA ALA A 20 0.23 -7.96 23.80
C ALA A 20 0.63 -6.56 23.31
N LYS A 21 0.72 -6.39 21.99
CA LYS A 21 1.09 -5.13 21.36
C LYS A 21 0.09 -4.79 20.27
N ASP A 22 -0.42 -3.55 20.30
CA ASP A 22 -1.28 -3.05 19.24
C ASP A 22 -0.42 -2.73 18.00
N VAL A 23 -0.75 -3.36 16.88
CA VAL A 23 -0.17 -3.06 15.56
C VAL A 23 -1.24 -2.35 14.75
N THR A 24 -0.98 -1.10 14.38
CA THR A 24 -1.93 -0.25 13.65
C THR A 24 -1.50 -0.11 12.20
N ILE A 25 -2.38 -0.45 11.27
CA ILE A 25 -2.21 -0.19 9.84
C ILE A 25 -3.25 0.84 9.42
N ILE A 26 -2.77 1.99 8.93
CA ILE A 26 -3.56 3.01 8.25
C ILE A 26 -3.30 2.86 6.76
N TYR A 27 -4.32 3.03 5.94
CA TYR A 27 -4.15 2.95 4.50
C TYR A 27 -5.03 3.93 3.74
N THR A 28 -4.59 4.26 2.54
CA THR A 28 -5.35 4.93 1.49
C THR A 28 -5.18 4.17 0.17
N ASN A 29 -6.02 4.52 -0.79
CA ASN A 29 -5.95 4.10 -2.18
C ASN A 29 -6.73 5.13 -2.99
N ASP A 30 -6.43 5.25 -4.29
CA ASP A 30 -7.23 6.06 -5.23
C ASP A 30 -7.41 7.51 -4.76
N LEU A 31 -6.32 8.10 -4.25
CA LEU A 31 -6.34 9.50 -3.80
C LEU A 31 -6.58 10.47 -4.98
N HIS A 32 -6.28 10.05 -6.20
CA HIS A 32 -6.60 10.73 -7.47
C HIS A 32 -6.36 12.24 -7.43
N ALA A 33 -5.19 12.65 -6.92
CA ALA A 33 -4.80 14.05 -6.82
C ALA A 33 -5.79 14.99 -6.09
N HIS A 34 -6.75 14.47 -5.29
CA HIS A 34 -7.68 15.26 -4.47
C HIS A 34 -6.99 15.83 -3.21
N VAL A 35 -5.98 16.66 -3.45
CA VAL A 35 -5.07 17.23 -2.44
C VAL A 35 -5.76 18.18 -1.46
N GLU A 36 -6.79 18.89 -1.92
CA GLU A 36 -7.62 19.81 -1.13
C GLU A 36 -8.99 19.18 -0.83
N PRO A 37 -9.67 19.62 0.25
CA PRO A 37 -11.04 19.21 0.52
C PRO A 37 -11.98 19.55 -0.64
N TYR A 38 -12.92 18.67 -0.93
CA TYR A 38 -13.85 18.82 -2.05
C TYR A 38 -15.26 18.35 -1.69
N LYS A 39 -16.24 18.78 -2.50
CA LYS A 39 -17.65 18.42 -2.34
C LYS A 39 -17.97 17.19 -3.18
N VAL A 40 -18.72 16.25 -2.60
CA VAL A 40 -19.21 15.07 -3.30
C VAL A 40 -20.74 15.09 -3.29
N PRO A 41 -21.42 15.04 -4.45
CA PRO A 41 -22.88 15.23 -4.52
C PRO A 41 -23.68 14.31 -3.60
N TRP A 42 -23.28 13.04 -3.48
CA TRP A 42 -23.97 12.05 -2.65
C TRP A 42 -23.54 12.06 -1.17
N ILE A 43 -22.63 12.95 -0.75
CA ILE A 43 -22.25 13.12 0.67
C ILE A 43 -22.80 14.45 1.17
N ALA A 44 -23.72 14.38 2.14
CA ALA A 44 -24.38 15.56 2.72
C ALA A 44 -24.94 16.51 1.64
N ASP A 45 -25.49 15.95 0.55
CA ASP A 45 -26.03 16.70 -0.59
C ASP A 45 -25.03 17.69 -1.21
N GLY A 46 -23.73 17.33 -1.21
CA GLY A 46 -22.66 18.19 -1.68
C GLY A 46 -22.42 19.42 -0.82
N LYS A 47 -22.98 19.52 0.39
CA LYS A 47 -22.88 20.75 1.23
C LYS A 47 -21.68 20.73 2.17
N ARG A 48 -21.01 19.59 2.32
CA ARG A 48 -19.87 19.43 3.22
C ARG A 48 -18.62 19.03 2.45
N ASP A 49 -17.52 19.73 2.70
CA ASP A 49 -16.22 19.34 2.18
C ASP A 49 -15.69 18.11 2.92
N ILE A 50 -15.11 17.18 2.16
CA ILE A 50 -14.48 15.95 2.65
C ILE A 50 -13.08 15.79 2.04
N GLY A 51 -12.27 14.90 2.61
CA GLY A 51 -10.93 14.62 2.12
C GLY A 51 -9.90 15.69 2.47
N GLY A 52 -8.97 15.94 1.54
CA GLY A 52 -7.84 16.83 1.71
C GLY A 52 -6.64 16.15 2.39
N TRP A 53 -5.50 16.16 1.71
CA TRP A 53 -4.32 15.39 2.13
C TRP A 53 -3.64 15.97 3.36
N ALA A 54 -3.81 17.27 3.63
CA ALA A 54 -3.39 17.88 4.90
C ALA A 54 -4.17 17.33 6.11
N ASN A 55 -5.47 17.05 5.93
CA ASN A 55 -6.31 16.45 6.96
C ASN A 55 -5.88 14.99 7.23
N ILE A 56 -5.67 14.21 6.15
CA ILE A 56 -5.14 12.84 6.23
C ILE A 56 -3.79 12.83 6.96
N THR A 57 -2.88 13.74 6.58
CA THR A 57 -1.55 13.86 7.21
C THR A 57 -1.66 14.13 8.71
N THR A 58 -2.60 14.98 9.13
CA THR A 58 -2.83 15.30 10.53
C THR A 58 -3.32 14.07 11.30
N LEU A 59 -4.29 13.34 10.75
CA LEU A 59 -4.79 12.09 11.32
C LEU A 59 -3.66 11.09 11.49
N VAL A 60 -2.88 10.83 10.45
CA VAL A 60 -1.77 9.86 10.49
C VAL A 60 -0.71 10.26 11.51
N LYS A 61 -0.36 11.55 11.59
CA LYS A 61 0.59 12.06 12.61
C LYS A 61 0.06 11.86 14.04
N GLN A 62 -1.23 12.07 14.27
CA GLN A 62 -1.85 11.84 15.57
C GLN A 62 -1.81 10.36 15.96
N GLU A 63 -2.12 9.45 15.04
CA GLU A 63 -2.10 8.01 15.31
C GLU A 63 -0.66 7.50 15.53
N LYS A 64 0.30 7.93 14.71
CA LYS A 64 1.73 7.61 14.89
C LYS A 64 2.30 8.15 16.21
N ALA A 65 1.74 9.24 16.75
CA ALA A 65 2.12 9.75 18.06
C ALA A 65 1.52 8.94 19.23
N LYS A 66 0.34 8.34 19.04
CA LYS A 66 -0.33 7.49 20.05
C LYS A 66 0.29 6.09 20.12
N ASN A 67 0.63 5.49 18.98
CA ASN A 67 1.19 4.15 18.89
C ASN A 67 2.43 4.11 17.99
N LYS A 68 3.56 3.67 18.54
CA LYS A 68 4.83 3.54 17.81
C LYS A 68 4.79 2.46 16.73
N ALA A 69 3.98 1.42 16.94
CA ALA A 69 3.74 0.35 15.98
C ALA A 69 2.60 0.74 15.00
N THR A 70 2.77 1.88 14.32
CA THR A 70 1.80 2.39 13.34
C THR A 70 2.42 2.57 11.97
N TRP A 71 1.83 1.95 10.95
CA TRP A 71 2.22 2.06 9.55
C TRP A 71 1.15 2.80 8.74
N PHE A 72 1.59 3.51 7.70
CA PHE A 72 0.72 4.17 6.73
C PHE A 72 1.08 3.74 5.30
N PHE A 73 0.14 3.10 4.62
CA PHE A 73 0.35 2.55 3.27
C PHE A 73 -0.59 3.14 2.23
N ASP A 74 -0.22 3.07 0.95
CA ASP A 74 -1.09 3.45 -0.17
C ASP A 74 -1.08 2.43 -1.32
N ALA A 75 -2.25 2.05 -1.83
CA ALA A 75 -2.40 1.05 -2.88
C ALA A 75 -2.43 1.59 -4.33
N GLY A 76 -1.92 2.81 -4.57
CA GLY A 76 -1.75 3.37 -5.91
C GLY A 76 -2.88 4.31 -6.33
N ASP A 77 -2.78 4.84 -7.55
CA ASP A 77 -3.69 5.83 -8.13
C ASP A 77 -3.78 7.13 -7.29
N TYR A 78 -2.60 7.64 -6.90
CA TYR A 78 -2.48 8.97 -6.33
C TYR A 78 -2.30 10.06 -7.40
N PHE A 79 -1.92 9.69 -8.64
CA PHE A 79 -1.96 10.56 -9.81
C PHE A 79 -3.37 10.68 -10.40
N THR A 80 -3.53 11.72 -11.22
CA THR A 80 -4.68 11.99 -12.11
C THR A 80 -6.01 12.26 -11.39
N GLY A 81 -6.66 13.35 -11.78
CA GLY A 81 -7.84 13.91 -11.12
C GLY A 81 -7.82 15.43 -11.26
N PRO A 82 -7.78 16.21 -10.16
CA PRO A 82 -7.55 17.64 -10.22
C PRO A 82 -6.32 18.05 -11.03
N TYR A 83 -6.39 19.26 -11.61
CA TYR A 83 -5.41 19.79 -12.59
C TYR A 83 -3.96 19.77 -12.12
N ILE A 84 -3.71 19.81 -10.81
CA ILE A 84 -2.38 19.82 -10.21
C ILE A 84 -1.54 18.61 -10.64
N SER A 85 -2.17 17.45 -10.82
CA SER A 85 -1.47 16.26 -11.33
C SER A 85 -1.10 16.46 -12.80
N SER A 86 -2.08 16.70 -13.66
CA SER A 86 -1.87 16.71 -15.12
C SER A 86 -0.94 17.84 -15.58
N LEU A 87 -1.07 19.05 -15.01
CA LEU A 87 -0.21 20.19 -15.38
C LEU A 87 1.26 19.99 -14.97
N THR A 88 1.52 19.14 -13.99
CA THR A 88 2.88 18.86 -13.49
C THR A 88 3.36 17.46 -13.83
N LYS A 89 2.57 16.70 -14.59
CA LYS A 89 2.79 15.28 -14.89
C LYS A 89 3.02 14.42 -13.64
N GLY A 90 2.32 14.73 -12.56
CA GLY A 90 2.43 14.05 -11.27
C GLY A 90 3.58 14.53 -10.37
N LYS A 91 4.45 15.44 -10.83
CA LYS A 91 5.54 15.98 -10.00
C LYS A 91 5.04 16.60 -8.69
N ALA A 92 4.01 17.45 -8.75
CA ALA A 92 3.47 18.09 -7.57
C ALA A 92 2.86 17.08 -6.59
N ILE A 93 2.31 15.97 -7.11
CA ILE A 93 1.77 14.89 -6.30
C ILE A 93 2.85 14.25 -5.44
N ILE A 94 3.97 13.85 -6.05
CA ILE A 94 5.11 13.27 -5.31
C ILE A 94 5.68 14.27 -4.29
N ASP A 95 5.77 15.56 -4.67
CA ASP A 95 6.23 16.61 -3.75
C ASP A 95 5.32 16.73 -2.51
N ILE A 96 3.99 16.57 -2.67
CA ILE A 96 3.03 16.58 -1.55
C ILE A 96 3.10 15.28 -0.75
N LEU A 97 3.09 14.10 -1.39
CA LEU A 97 3.16 12.79 -0.72
C LEU A 97 4.42 12.67 0.16
N ASN A 98 5.53 13.29 -0.26
CA ASN A 98 6.76 13.40 0.52
C ASN A 98 6.59 14.08 1.89
N THR A 99 5.46 14.76 2.14
CA THR A 99 5.14 15.41 3.41
C THR A 99 4.21 14.57 4.31
N MET A 100 3.66 13.46 3.81
CA MET A 100 2.56 12.70 4.41
C MET A 100 2.99 11.50 5.29
N GLN A 101 4.29 11.21 5.39
CA GLN A 101 4.84 10.12 6.21
C GLN A 101 4.36 8.71 5.82
N TYR A 102 4.25 8.40 4.52
CA TYR A 102 4.04 7.03 4.05
C TYR A 102 5.20 6.11 4.44
N ASP A 103 4.87 4.87 4.79
CA ASP A 103 5.83 3.81 5.09
C ASP A 103 6.07 2.91 3.86
N ALA A 104 5.09 2.81 2.97
CA ALA A 104 5.23 2.23 1.63
C ALA A 104 4.03 2.62 0.76
N ALA A 105 4.21 2.67 -0.55
CA ALA A 105 3.13 2.73 -1.53
C ALA A 105 3.40 1.78 -2.70
N THR A 106 2.36 1.40 -3.45
CA THR A 106 2.51 0.73 -4.76
C THR A 106 2.22 1.68 -5.92
N ILE A 107 2.32 1.17 -7.15
CA ILE A 107 2.08 1.91 -8.39
C ILE A 107 0.77 1.39 -9.01
N GLY A 108 -0.22 2.28 -9.15
CA GLY A 108 -1.47 2.01 -9.86
C GLY A 108 -1.38 2.36 -11.34
N ASN A 109 -2.50 2.31 -12.05
CA ASN A 109 -2.54 2.59 -13.49
C ASN A 109 -2.32 4.07 -13.82
N HIS A 110 -2.85 4.99 -13.01
CA HIS A 110 -2.79 6.43 -13.33
C HIS A 110 -1.38 7.02 -13.16
N GLU A 111 -0.49 6.33 -12.45
CA GLU A 111 0.92 6.69 -12.43
C GLU A 111 1.57 6.60 -13.83
N PHE A 112 0.97 5.88 -14.78
CA PHE A 112 1.42 5.72 -16.17
C PHE A 112 0.79 6.70 -17.18
N ASP A 113 -0.14 7.57 -16.77
CA ASP A 113 -0.90 8.43 -17.71
C ASP A 113 -0.04 9.38 -18.55
N HIS A 114 1.18 9.65 -18.11
CA HIS A 114 2.13 10.53 -18.78
C HIS A 114 3.34 9.79 -19.38
N GLY A 115 3.25 8.47 -19.53
CA GLY A 115 4.32 7.60 -20.02
C GLY A 115 5.08 6.93 -18.88
N TRP A 116 5.48 5.66 -19.08
CA TRP A 116 6.25 4.90 -18.10
C TRP A 116 7.61 5.52 -17.78
N ASP A 117 8.19 6.29 -18.70
CA ASP A 117 9.41 7.07 -18.49
C ASP A 117 9.17 8.21 -17.51
N ASN A 118 8.03 8.90 -17.60
CA ASN A 118 7.60 9.88 -16.61
C ASN A 118 7.33 9.22 -15.26
N THR A 119 6.71 8.04 -15.23
CA THR A 119 6.51 7.26 -14.00
C THR A 119 7.83 7.06 -13.26
N LEU A 120 8.86 6.54 -13.94
CA LEU A 120 10.20 6.37 -13.35
C LEU A 120 10.78 7.71 -12.87
N LEU A 121 10.67 8.76 -13.69
CA LEU A 121 11.20 10.09 -13.36
C LEU A 121 10.57 10.67 -12.09
N GLN A 122 9.24 10.67 -11.99
CA GLN A 122 8.57 11.28 -10.84
C GLN A 122 8.70 10.43 -9.59
N LEU A 123 8.51 9.11 -9.69
CA LEU A 123 8.56 8.21 -8.53
C LEU A 123 9.99 8.10 -7.95
N SER A 124 11.04 8.34 -8.75
CA SER A 124 12.42 8.45 -8.24
C SER A 124 12.60 9.58 -7.21
N ARG A 125 11.66 10.53 -7.13
CA ARG A 125 11.69 11.67 -6.20
C ARG A 125 11.00 11.36 -4.87
N ALA A 126 10.38 10.19 -4.73
CA ALA A 126 9.72 9.78 -3.50
C ALA A 126 10.75 9.57 -2.38
N LYS A 127 10.44 10.09 -1.19
CA LYS A 127 11.23 9.95 0.04
C LYS A 127 10.72 8.83 0.94
N PHE A 128 9.71 8.10 0.47
CA PHE A 128 9.14 6.92 1.09
C PHE A 128 9.32 5.72 0.14
N PRO A 129 9.34 4.48 0.66
CA PRO A 129 9.43 3.30 -0.18
C PRO A 129 8.27 3.20 -1.18
N ILE A 130 8.59 2.93 -2.44
CA ILE A 130 7.62 2.46 -3.42
C ILE A 130 7.98 1.01 -3.72
N VAL A 131 6.98 0.14 -3.73
CA VAL A 131 7.11 -1.30 -4.02
C VAL A 131 6.29 -1.66 -5.25
N GLN A 132 6.88 -2.42 -6.17
CA GLN A 132 6.22 -2.92 -7.38
C GLN A 132 7.02 -4.13 -7.89
N GLY A 133 6.39 -5.30 -7.91
CA GLY A 133 7.08 -6.57 -8.16
C GLY A 133 6.70 -7.30 -9.44
N ASN A 134 5.63 -6.90 -10.13
CA ASN A 134 5.14 -7.68 -11.27
C ASN A 134 5.03 -6.94 -12.60
N ILE A 135 5.57 -5.72 -12.72
CA ILE A 135 5.70 -5.04 -14.02
C ILE A 135 7.12 -5.27 -14.55
N PHE A 136 7.20 -5.71 -15.80
CA PHE A 136 8.43 -6.07 -16.49
C PHE A 136 8.51 -5.39 -17.84
N TYR A 137 9.73 -5.26 -18.36
CA TYR A 137 9.91 -5.02 -19.78
C TYR A 137 9.48 -6.27 -20.56
N GLU A 138 8.74 -6.07 -21.65
CA GLU A 138 8.35 -7.14 -22.58
C GLU A 138 9.57 -7.93 -23.05
N ASP A 139 9.42 -9.24 -23.25
CA ASP A 139 10.49 -10.17 -23.65
C ASP A 139 11.75 -10.15 -22.75
N SER A 140 11.63 -9.68 -21.51
CA SER A 140 12.75 -9.53 -20.58
C SER A 140 12.43 -10.03 -19.18
N SER A 141 13.44 -10.49 -18.45
CA SER A 141 13.35 -10.74 -17.01
C SER A 141 13.58 -9.48 -16.16
N LYS A 142 13.85 -8.34 -16.80
CA LYS A 142 14.11 -7.07 -16.12
C LYS A 142 12.81 -6.47 -15.61
N SER A 143 12.72 -6.29 -14.29
CA SER A 143 11.62 -5.55 -13.66
C SER A 143 11.65 -4.08 -14.05
N PHE A 144 10.46 -3.48 -14.15
CA PHE A 144 10.29 -2.05 -14.39
C PHE A 144 10.74 -1.23 -13.16
N TRP A 145 10.39 -1.69 -11.97
CA TRP A 145 10.79 -1.10 -10.69
C TRP A 145 11.78 -2.00 -9.94
N ASP A 146 12.67 -1.40 -9.15
CA ASP A 146 13.80 -2.09 -8.52
C ASP A 146 13.43 -2.83 -7.22
N LYS A 147 12.32 -2.45 -6.58
CA LYS A 147 11.90 -3.00 -5.28
C LYS A 147 10.55 -3.71 -5.39
N PRO A 148 10.51 -5.06 -5.46
CA PRO A 148 9.25 -5.81 -5.47
C PRO A 148 8.51 -5.77 -4.13
N TYR A 149 9.28 -5.70 -3.04
CA TYR A 149 8.79 -5.60 -1.68
C TYR A 149 9.81 -4.87 -0.81
N THR A 150 9.42 -4.51 0.41
CA THR A 150 10.30 -3.97 1.45
C THR A 150 9.93 -4.53 2.82
N ILE A 151 10.81 -4.41 3.81
CA ILE A 151 10.50 -4.70 5.21
C ILE A 151 10.57 -3.39 5.99
N VAL A 152 9.48 -3.02 6.67
CA VAL A 152 9.40 -1.83 7.51
C VAL A 152 9.27 -2.26 8.97
N GLU A 153 10.29 -2.00 9.77
CA GLU A 153 10.33 -2.34 11.18
C GLU A 153 9.99 -1.13 12.06
N LYS A 154 9.07 -1.30 13.01
CA LYS A 154 8.74 -0.31 14.04
C LYS A 154 8.42 -1.00 15.36
N ASP A 155 8.98 -0.46 16.43
CA ASP A 155 8.78 -0.99 17.79
C ASP A 155 9.03 -2.51 17.89
N GLY A 156 10.04 -3.00 17.16
CA GLY A 156 10.43 -4.41 17.12
C GLY A 156 9.49 -5.34 16.33
N VAL A 157 8.47 -4.80 15.65
CA VAL A 157 7.59 -5.55 14.73
C VAL A 157 7.99 -5.23 13.29
N LYS A 158 8.18 -6.27 12.48
CA LYS A 158 8.57 -6.23 11.08
C LYS A 158 7.37 -6.54 10.18
N ILE A 159 7.00 -5.58 9.33
CA ILE A 159 5.99 -5.80 8.28
C ILE A 159 6.70 -5.88 6.93
N GLY A 160 6.58 -7.01 6.26
CA GLY A 160 6.93 -7.17 4.85
C GLY A 160 5.81 -6.61 3.97
N VAL A 161 6.13 -5.73 3.03
CA VAL A 161 5.16 -5.04 2.18
C VAL A 161 5.48 -5.32 0.72
N ILE A 162 4.57 -5.99 0.02
CA ILE A 162 4.67 -6.37 -1.39
C ILE A 162 3.82 -5.40 -2.23
N GLY A 163 4.30 -5.00 -3.41
CA GLY A 163 3.52 -4.20 -4.36
C GLY A 163 3.23 -4.94 -5.66
N LEU A 164 1.99 -4.96 -6.11
CA LEU A 164 1.57 -5.64 -7.35
C LEU A 164 0.49 -4.84 -8.09
N HIS A 165 0.34 -5.14 -9.38
CA HIS A 165 -0.75 -4.64 -10.21
C HIS A 165 -1.39 -5.81 -10.96
N GLY A 166 -2.70 -5.99 -10.87
CA GLY A 166 -3.40 -7.09 -11.55
C GLY A 166 -3.24 -6.98 -13.07
N VAL A 167 -2.94 -8.10 -13.75
CA VAL A 167 -2.71 -8.13 -15.20
C VAL A 167 -3.91 -7.61 -15.98
N PHE A 168 -5.12 -8.02 -15.59
CA PHE A 168 -6.35 -7.56 -16.24
C PHE A 168 -6.47 -6.05 -16.15
N ALA A 169 -6.43 -5.48 -14.93
CA ALA A 169 -6.51 -4.04 -14.72
C ALA A 169 -5.40 -3.30 -15.47
N PHE A 170 -4.15 -3.78 -15.38
CA PHE A 170 -3.03 -3.14 -16.06
C PHE A 170 -3.24 -3.05 -17.56
N ASN A 171 -3.88 -4.05 -18.19
CA ASN A 171 -4.17 -4.07 -19.64
C ASN A 171 -5.44 -3.29 -20.01
N ASP A 172 -6.42 -3.24 -19.11
CA ASP A 172 -7.72 -2.58 -19.34
C ASP A 172 -7.64 -1.05 -19.16
N THR A 173 -6.86 -0.56 -18.18
CA THR A 173 -6.95 0.84 -17.73
C THR A 173 -5.78 1.72 -18.13
N VAL A 174 -4.56 1.17 -18.25
CA VAL A 174 -3.41 1.96 -18.75
C VAL A 174 -3.60 2.26 -20.25
N SER A 175 -3.20 3.44 -20.72
CA SER A 175 -3.27 3.72 -22.16
C SER A 175 -2.20 2.92 -22.91
N ALA A 176 -2.56 2.30 -24.04
CA ALA A 176 -1.61 1.55 -24.86
C ALA A 176 -0.38 2.38 -25.25
N ALA A 177 -0.56 3.68 -25.52
CA ALA A 177 0.53 4.58 -25.89
C ALA A 177 1.53 4.86 -24.75
N THR A 178 1.13 4.67 -23.49
CA THR A 178 1.96 5.01 -22.32
C THR A 178 2.63 3.81 -21.66
N ARG A 179 2.25 2.58 -22.03
CA ARG A 179 2.84 1.32 -21.56
C ARG A 179 3.65 0.56 -22.61
N VAL A 180 3.97 1.17 -23.76
CA VAL A 180 4.69 0.47 -24.85
C VAL A 180 5.99 -0.14 -24.34
N GLY A 181 6.15 -1.46 -24.48
CA GLY A 181 7.34 -2.21 -24.08
C GLY A 181 7.38 -2.64 -22.62
N ILE A 182 6.30 -2.45 -21.86
CA ILE A 182 6.15 -2.96 -20.49
C ILE A 182 4.82 -3.68 -20.28
N GLU A 183 4.83 -4.69 -19.42
CA GLU A 183 3.68 -5.53 -19.10
C GLU A 183 3.61 -5.86 -17.61
N ALA A 184 2.40 -5.95 -17.05
CA ALA A 184 2.20 -6.66 -15.81
C ALA A 184 2.19 -8.18 -16.09
N ARG A 185 2.73 -8.98 -15.16
CA ARG A 185 2.73 -10.45 -15.22
C ARG A 185 1.97 -11.03 -14.04
N ASP A 186 1.49 -12.26 -14.21
CA ASP A 186 0.67 -13.04 -13.26
C ASP A 186 0.90 -12.66 -11.79
N GLU A 187 0.00 -11.82 -11.28
CA GLU A 187 0.04 -11.26 -9.94
C GLU A 187 -0.03 -12.35 -8.86
N ILE A 188 -0.74 -13.45 -9.10
CA ILE A 188 -0.90 -14.54 -8.13
C ILE A 188 0.42 -15.31 -7.98
N LYS A 189 1.07 -15.61 -9.10
CA LYS A 189 2.39 -16.26 -9.11
C LYS A 189 3.44 -15.42 -8.38
N TRP A 190 3.48 -14.12 -8.66
CA TRP A 190 4.45 -13.22 -8.04
C TRP A 190 4.13 -12.97 -6.56
N LEU A 191 2.85 -12.84 -6.20
CA LEU A 191 2.41 -12.72 -4.80
C LEU A 191 2.89 -13.90 -3.98
N GLN A 192 2.61 -15.14 -4.41
CA GLN A 192 3.01 -16.34 -3.67
C GLN A 192 4.53 -16.42 -3.52
N ARG A 193 5.27 -16.12 -4.59
CA ARG A 193 6.73 -16.07 -4.55
C ARG A 193 7.25 -15.11 -3.47
N TYR A 194 6.71 -13.90 -3.41
CA TYR A 194 7.18 -12.89 -2.45
C TYR A 194 6.74 -13.19 -1.01
N ILE A 195 5.57 -13.81 -0.81
CA ILE A 195 5.17 -14.35 0.50
C ILE A 195 6.19 -15.41 0.96
N ASP A 196 6.57 -16.35 0.07
CA ASP A 196 7.55 -17.39 0.39
C ASP A 196 8.94 -16.81 0.68
N GLU A 197 9.35 -15.77 -0.05
CA GLU A 197 10.61 -15.07 0.19
C GLU A 197 10.61 -14.29 1.51
N LEU A 198 9.46 -13.79 1.99
CA LEU A 198 9.33 -13.06 3.26
C LEU A 198 9.10 -13.98 4.47
N LYS A 199 8.68 -15.22 4.24
CA LYS A 199 8.41 -16.20 5.30
C LYS A 199 9.63 -16.40 6.20
N GLY A 200 9.42 -16.27 7.52
CA GLY A 200 10.47 -16.38 8.53
C GLY A 200 11.37 -15.13 8.67
N LYS A 201 11.09 -14.03 7.95
CA LYS A 201 11.85 -12.77 8.04
C LYS A 201 11.04 -11.62 8.66
N VAL A 202 9.72 -11.76 8.72
CA VAL A 202 8.76 -10.72 9.14
C VAL A 202 7.70 -11.32 10.07
N ASP A 203 7.08 -10.47 10.88
CA ASP A 203 5.97 -10.85 11.76
C ASP A 203 4.63 -10.83 11.00
N LEU A 204 4.49 -9.89 10.06
CA LEU A 204 3.31 -9.73 9.20
C LEU A 204 3.74 -9.50 7.75
N THR A 205 2.95 -10.02 6.81
CA THR A 205 3.07 -9.71 5.37
C THR A 205 1.84 -8.96 4.91
N VAL A 206 2.04 -7.86 4.20
CA VAL A 206 1.01 -7.01 3.61
C VAL A 206 1.26 -6.95 2.10
N ALA A 207 0.19 -7.03 1.30
CA ALA A 207 0.24 -6.82 -0.13
C ALA A 207 -0.58 -5.57 -0.49
N LEU A 208 0.03 -4.67 -1.24
CA LEU A 208 -0.59 -3.49 -1.85
C LEU A 208 -0.82 -3.84 -3.33
N ILE A 209 -2.03 -4.26 -3.66
CA ILE A 209 -2.38 -4.76 -4.99
C ILE A 209 -3.35 -3.80 -5.65
N HIS A 210 -2.97 -3.29 -6.82
CA HIS A 210 -3.84 -2.47 -7.65
C HIS A 210 -4.47 -3.36 -8.73
N GLU A 211 -5.67 -3.89 -8.47
CA GLU A 211 -6.34 -4.86 -9.33
C GLU A 211 -7.86 -4.70 -9.29
N GLY A 212 -8.57 -5.59 -10.00
CA GLY A 212 -10.03 -5.61 -10.03
C GLY A 212 -10.61 -4.88 -11.23
N THR A 213 -11.89 -4.54 -11.12
CA THR A 213 -12.59 -3.79 -12.18
C THR A 213 -12.40 -2.29 -11.99
N PRO A 214 -12.20 -1.50 -13.06
CA PRO A 214 -12.04 -0.06 -12.91
C PRO A 214 -13.25 0.55 -12.21
N ALA A 215 -12.99 1.52 -11.34
CA ALA A 215 -14.04 2.34 -10.77
C ALA A 215 -14.83 3.00 -11.91
N ARG A 216 -16.06 2.55 -12.14
CA ARG A 216 -16.96 3.27 -13.05
C ARG A 216 -17.39 4.55 -12.34
N GLN A 217 -16.98 5.70 -12.89
CA GLN A 217 -17.64 6.96 -12.56
C GLN A 217 -19.14 6.76 -12.82
N SER A 218 -19.94 6.66 -11.76
CA SER A 218 -21.35 6.31 -11.92
C SER A 218 -22.02 7.41 -12.75
N SER A 219 -22.68 7.04 -13.82
CA SER A 219 -23.55 7.96 -14.57
C SER A 219 -24.91 8.16 -13.88
N MET A 220 -25.29 7.27 -12.94
CA MET A 220 -26.62 7.27 -12.30
C MET A 220 -26.64 7.07 -10.76
N GLY A 221 -25.50 7.13 -10.08
CA GLY A 221 -25.42 7.01 -8.61
C GLY A 221 -25.28 5.57 -8.08
N ASN A 222 -25.73 5.36 -6.83
CA ASN A 222 -25.45 4.18 -5.99
C ASN A 222 -25.91 2.80 -6.53
N THR A 223 -26.67 2.74 -7.61
CA THR A 223 -27.20 1.46 -8.14
C THR A 223 -26.16 0.66 -8.92
N ASP A 224 -25.18 1.33 -9.53
CA ASP A 224 -24.21 0.67 -10.41
C ASP A 224 -22.94 0.24 -9.66
N VAL A 225 -22.63 0.90 -8.54
CA VAL A 225 -21.40 0.71 -7.75
C VAL A 225 -21.50 -0.50 -6.82
N ARG A 226 -22.70 -0.82 -6.31
CA ARG A 226 -22.91 -1.91 -5.33
C ARG A 226 -22.64 -3.31 -5.86
N ARG A 227 -22.58 -3.52 -7.18
CA ARG A 227 -22.41 -4.84 -7.78
C ARG A 227 -20.94 -5.28 -7.92
N ALA A 228 -19.98 -4.37 -7.72
CA ALA A 228 -18.54 -4.65 -7.85
C ALA A 228 -17.81 -4.81 -6.51
N LEU A 229 -18.29 -4.15 -5.44
CA LEU A 229 -17.65 -4.16 -4.12
C LEU A 229 -17.58 -5.54 -3.45
N ASP A 230 -18.42 -6.50 -3.86
CA ASP A 230 -18.40 -7.86 -3.31
C ASP A 230 -17.16 -8.67 -3.78
N ASN A 231 -16.39 -8.18 -4.77
CA ASN A 231 -15.19 -8.85 -5.29
C ASN A 231 -13.85 -8.27 -4.78
N ASP A 232 -13.81 -7.01 -4.34
CA ASP A 232 -12.54 -6.28 -4.12
C ASP A 232 -12.07 -6.22 -2.65
N GLY A 233 -12.38 -7.24 -1.86
CA GLY A 233 -12.08 -7.26 -0.42
C GLY A 233 -11.18 -8.41 0.03
N LEU A 234 -9.90 -8.44 -0.35
CA LEU A 234 -8.94 -9.41 0.21
C LEU A 234 -7.65 -8.73 0.71
N LEU A 235 -7.75 -8.13 1.90
CA LEU A 235 -6.60 -8.01 2.80
C LEU A 235 -6.26 -9.41 3.33
N TYR A 236 -5.28 -10.07 2.74
CA TYR A 236 -4.73 -11.31 3.30
C TYR A 236 -3.82 -10.99 4.49
N THR A 237 -4.34 -11.13 5.70
CA THR A 237 -3.52 -11.21 6.92
C THR A 237 -3.20 -12.68 7.19
N ALA A 238 -2.07 -13.17 6.67
CA ALA A 238 -1.52 -14.44 7.12
C ALA A 238 -0.77 -14.20 8.44
N ALA A 239 -1.40 -14.51 9.57
CA ALA A 239 -0.69 -14.60 10.84
C ALA A 239 0.23 -15.82 10.79
N ALA A 240 1.54 -15.59 10.84
CA ALA A 240 2.50 -16.67 11.06
C ALA A 240 2.35 -17.14 12.52
N ALA A 241 1.94 -18.40 12.69
CA ALA A 241 1.98 -19.11 13.97
C ALA A 241 3.40 -19.63 14.25
#